data_AF-A0A530BQ41-F1
#
_entry.id   AF-A0A530BQ41-F1
#
_cell.length_a   1.000
_cell.length_b   1.000
_cell.length_c   1.000
_cell.angle_alpha   90.00
_cell.angle_beta   90.00
_cell.angle_gamma   90.00
#
_symmetry.space_group_name_H-M   'P 1'
#
loop_
_entity.id
_entity.type
_entity.pdbx_description
1 polymer ?
#
loop_
_entity_poly.entity_id
_entity_poly.type
_entity_poly.pdbx_seq_one_letter_code
_entity_poly.pdbx_strand_id
1 'polypeptide(L)'
;VVTESGTIRTKVAVMAGGAWASSFCRQFGFRFPQASIRSSILSVSPGAEGLPDALHTARISATRRGDGGYTLAISGRGRVDVTPQQLRFSSQFLPMFLKRWRSLAPGGLQGVRSGHETLQRWRLDQPTPMERMRILDPAPDRATIRLTHARALELLPDLRKTKISAAWAGY
;
A
#
# COMPACT_ATOMS: atom_id res chain seq x y z
N VAL A 1 0.48 0.09 -28.14
CA VAL A 1 0.10 0.58 -26.80
C VAL A 1 -0.54 1.94 -26.95
N VAL A 2 -1.76 2.13 -26.45
CA VAL A 2 -2.44 3.44 -26.48
C VAL A 2 -2.24 4.14 -25.14
N THR A 3 -1.87 5.41 -25.18
CA THR A 3 -1.63 6.28 -24.01
C THR A 3 -2.40 7.58 -24.17
N GLU A 4 -2.48 8.38 -23.11
CA GLU A 4 -3.08 9.72 -23.15
C GLU A 4 -2.38 10.69 -24.13
N SER A 5 -1.09 10.46 -24.42
CA SER A 5 -0.30 11.30 -25.35
C SER A 5 -0.17 10.70 -26.75
N GLY A 6 -0.96 9.67 -27.06
CA GLY A 6 -0.98 9.03 -28.36
C GLY A 6 -0.60 7.55 -28.33
N THR A 7 -0.31 6.99 -29.51
CA THR A 7 -0.10 5.56 -29.70
C THR A 7 1.36 5.23 -29.98
N ILE A 8 1.88 4.26 -29.26
CA ILE A 8 3.22 3.69 -29.47
C ILE A 8 3.07 2.34 -30.15
N ARG A 9 3.66 2.19 -31.35
CA ARG A 9 3.69 0.92 -32.09
C ARG A 9 4.79 0.02 -31.50
N THR A 10 4.39 -1.13 -30.97
CA THR A 10 5.31 -2.15 -30.44
C THR A 10 4.66 -3.53 -30.55
N LYS A 11 5.49 -4.58 -30.59
CA LYS A 11 5.05 -5.98 -30.54
C LYS A 11 4.98 -6.52 -29.11
N VAL A 12 5.73 -5.92 -28.19
CA VAL A 12 5.89 -6.41 -26.81
C VAL A 12 5.68 -5.26 -25.83
N ALA A 13 4.98 -5.54 -24.74
CA ALA A 13 4.80 -4.64 -23.61
C ALA A 13 4.90 -5.42 -22.30
N VAL A 14 5.46 -4.80 -21.28
CA VAL A 14 5.49 -5.34 -19.91
C VAL A 14 4.45 -4.60 -19.08
N MET A 15 3.55 -5.33 -18.44
CA MET A 15 2.58 -4.77 -17.51
C MET A 15 3.16 -4.81 -16.09
N ALA A 16 3.51 -3.64 -15.55
CA ALA A 16 4.06 -3.46 -14.20
C ALA A 16 3.22 -2.43 -13.41
N GLY A 17 1.90 -2.51 -13.52
CA GLY A 17 0.95 -1.51 -12.99
C GLY A 17 0.69 -1.56 -11.48
N GLY A 18 1.36 -2.43 -10.73
CA GLY A 18 1.20 -2.57 -9.28
C GLY A 18 -0.28 -2.74 -8.88
N ALA A 19 -0.76 -1.86 -8.01
CA ALA A 19 -2.14 -1.86 -7.52
C ALA A 19 -3.21 -1.78 -8.65
N TRP A 20 -2.85 -1.25 -9.83
CA TRP A 20 -3.73 -1.13 -11.00
C TRP A 20 -3.76 -2.37 -11.91
N ALA A 21 -2.87 -3.35 -11.67
CA ALA A 21 -2.63 -4.45 -12.60
C ALA A 21 -3.88 -5.27 -12.92
N SER A 22 -4.68 -5.64 -11.90
CA SER A 22 -5.91 -6.39 -12.13
C SER A 22 -6.92 -5.66 -13.01
N SER A 23 -7.20 -4.39 -12.71
CA SER A 23 -8.13 -3.58 -13.52
C SER A 23 -7.61 -3.40 -14.95
N PHE A 24 -6.30 -3.20 -15.13
CA PHE A 24 -5.69 -3.10 -16.45
C PHE A 24 -5.78 -4.42 -17.23
N CYS A 25 -5.42 -5.55 -16.63
CA CYS A 25 -5.55 -6.88 -17.25
C CYS A 25 -7.00 -7.17 -17.68
N ARG A 26 -7.97 -6.75 -16.85
CA ARG A 26 -9.40 -6.90 -17.14
C ARG A 26 -9.84 -6.14 -18.40
N GLN A 27 -9.21 -5.01 -18.73
CA GLN A 27 -9.47 -4.26 -19.97
C GLN A 27 -9.27 -5.15 -21.21
N PHE A 28 -8.28 -6.04 -21.17
CA PHE A 28 -7.93 -6.96 -22.26
C PHE A 28 -8.58 -8.34 -22.12
N GLY A 29 -9.45 -8.54 -21.12
CA GLY A 29 -10.13 -9.81 -20.88
C GLY A 29 -9.34 -10.83 -20.07
N PHE A 30 -8.14 -10.49 -19.60
CA PHE A 30 -7.37 -11.36 -18.72
C PHE A 30 -7.91 -11.30 -17.28
N ARG A 31 -8.06 -12.48 -16.67
CA ARG A 31 -8.41 -12.60 -15.25
C ARG A 31 -7.13 -12.60 -14.42
N PHE A 32 -6.93 -11.57 -13.63
CA PHE A 32 -5.80 -11.44 -12.71
C PHE A 32 -6.32 -11.18 -11.29
N PRO A 33 -6.54 -12.23 -10.46
CA PRO A 33 -7.00 -12.05 -9.09
C PRO A 33 -5.98 -11.25 -8.27
N GLN A 34 -6.41 -10.09 -7.76
CA GLN A 34 -5.61 -9.23 -6.90
C GLN A 34 -6.50 -8.63 -5.81
N ALA A 35 -5.99 -8.58 -4.59
CA ALA A 35 -6.62 -7.90 -3.46
C ALA A 35 -5.56 -7.06 -2.74
N SER A 36 -5.71 -5.74 -2.83
CA SER A 36 -4.75 -4.77 -2.31
C SER A 36 -5.07 -4.42 -0.85
N ILE A 37 -4.06 -4.19 -0.03
CA ILE A 37 -4.24 -3.92 1.41
C ILE A 37 -3.55 -2.61 1.74
N ARG A 38 -4.29 -1.65 2.29
CA ARG A 38 -3.68 -0.38 2.66
C ARG A 38 -2.83 -0.54 3.91
N SER A 39 -1.52 -0.30 3.80
CA SER A 39 -0.59 -0.28 4.94
C SER A 39 -0.16 1.15 5.25
N SER A 40 0.09 1.45 6.52
CA SER A 40 0.54 2.77 6.99
C SER A 40 1.90 2.65 7.66
N ILE A 41 2.80 3.56 7.28
CA ILE A 41 4.22 3.54 7.64
C ILE A 41 4.59 4.96 8.11
N LEU A 42 5.56 5.07 9.00
CA LEU A 42 6.16 6.35 9.36
C LEU A 42 7.67 6.32 9.24
N SER A 43 8.27 7.50 9.14
CA SER A 43 9.69 7.72 9.40
C SER A 43 9.88 8.64 10.61
N VAL A 44 10.99 8.45 11.28
CA VAL A 44 11.49 9.34 12.33
C VAL A 44 12.82 9.95 11.93
N SER A 45 13.08 11.15 12.44
CA SER A 45 14.30 11.92 12.20
C SER A 45 15.55 11.17 12.66
N PRO A 46 16.74 11.58 12.19
CA PRO A 46 18.00 11.16 12.80
C PRO A 46 18.08 11.53 14.29
N GLY A 47 19.00 10.89 15.00
CA GLY A 47 19.28 11.15 16.42
C GLY A 47 19.26 9.91 17.32
N ALA A 48 18.91 8.74 16.77
CA ALA A 48 19.08 7.47 17.46
C ALA A 48 20.43 6.81 17.11
N GLU A 49 21.12 6.33 18.13
CA GLU A 49 22.45 5.75 18.10
C GLU A 49 22.41 4.29 18.59
N GLY A 50 23.37 3.47 18.16
CA GLY A 50 23.50 2.07 18.61
C GLY A 50 22.38 1.12 18.18
N LEU A 51 21.45 1.57 17.34
CA LEU A 51 20.40 0.73 16.77
C LEU A 51 20.90 -0.01 15.50
N PRO A 52 20.47 -1.27 15.26
CA PRO A 52 20.82 -1.99 14.05
C PRO A 52 20.21 -1.33 12.81
N ASP A 53 20.79 -1.60 11.64
CA ASP A 53 20.31 -1.06 10.36
C ASP A 53 18.96 -1.65 9.94
N ALA A 54 18.70 -2.89 10.32
CA ALA A 54 17.41 -3.55 10.12
C ALA A 54 17.06 -4.38 11.36
N LEU A 55 15.83 -4.22 11.84
CA LEU A 55 15.26 -5.01 12.91
C LEU A 55 13.85 -5.42 12.53
N HIS A 56 13.56 -6.71 12.65
CA HIS A 56 12.21 -7.24 12.56
C HIS A 56 11.83 -7.93 13.87
N THR A 57 10.70 -7.54 14.44
CA THR A 57 10.10 -8.20 15.60
C THR A 57 8.61 -8.44 15.36
N ALA A 58 7.99 -9.21 16.25
CA ALA A 58 6.54 -9.37 16.26
C ALA A 58 5.77 -8.06 16.51
N ARG A 59 6.42 -7.04 17.11
CA ARG A 59 5.75 -5.77 17.49
C ARG A 59 5.92 -4.68 16.45
N ILE A 60 7.15 -4.47 15.97
CA ILE A 60 7.52 -3.48 14.96
C ILE A 60 8.67 -4.00 14.08
N SER A 61 8.81 -3.38 12.92
CA SER A 61 10.00 -3.44 12.08
C SER A 61 10.60 -2.05 11.96
N ALA A 62 11.92 -1.95 12.04
CA ALA A 62 12.68 -0.71 11.91
C ALA A 62 13.77 -0.90 10.85
N THR A 63 13.93 0.10 9.98
CA THR A 63 14.96 0.10 8.95
C THR A 63 15.63 1.46 8.91
N ARG A 64 16.95 1.50 9.08
CA ARG A 64 17.77 2.71 8.98
C ARG A 64 17.67 3.27 7.57
N ARG A 65 17.53 4.59 7.48
CA ARG A 65 17.48 5.35 6.23
C ARG A 65 18.84 5.98 5.96
N GLY A 66 19.12 6.29 4.70
CA GLY A 66 20.38 6.96 4.31
C GLY A 66 20.56 8.36 4.91
N ASP A 67 19.47 9.00 5.35
CA ASP A 67 19.49 10.28 6.07
C ASP A 67 19.86 10.14 7.56
N GLY A 68 20.04 8.92 8.08
CA GLY A 68 20.31 8.63 9.48
C GLY A 68 19.06 8.44 10.35
N GLY A 69 17.86 8.64 9.79
CA GLY A 69 16.59 8.35 10.43
C GLY A 69 16.20 6.88 10.33
N TYR A 70 14.97 6.58 10.76
CA TYR A 70 14.42 5.22 10.71
C TYR A 70 13.02 5.20 10.10
N THR A 71 12.76 4.22 9.24
CA THR A 71 11.40 3.84 8.81
C THR A 71 10.85 2.78 9.77
N LEU A 72 9.64 2.99 10.27
CA LEU A 72 8.97 2.15 11.25
C LEU A 72 7.63 1.64 10.72
N ALA A 73 7.37 0.36 10.91
CA ALA A 73 6.10 -0.28 10.53
C ALA A 73 5.71 -1.40 11.50
N ILE A 74 4.44 -1.82 11.48
CA ILE A 74 4.00 -3.08 12.09
C ILE A 74 3.81 -4.09 10.97
N SER A 75 4.61 -5.14 10.94
CA SER A 75 4.55 -6.15 9.89
C SER A 75 3.17 -6.78 9.77
N GLY A 76 2.65 -6.81 8.54
CA GLY A 76 1.36 -7.39 8.22
C GLY A 76 0.13 -6.64 8.73
N ARG A 77 0.31 -5.52 9.43
CA ARG A 77 -0.82 -4.68 9.84
C ARG A 77 -1.31 -3.86 8.65
N GLY A 78 -2.61 -3.94 8.39
CA GLY A 78 -3.21 -3.27 7.25
C GLY A 78 -4.70 -3.03 7.41
N ARG A 79 -5.22 -2.17 6.53
CA ARG A 79 -6.63 -1.84 6.41
C ARG A 79 -7.18 -2.45 5.12
N VAL A 80 -8.30 -3.16 5.24
CA VAL A 80 -9.03 -3.71 4.10
C VAL A 80 -10.07 -2.68 3.67
N ASP A 81 -9.76 -1.88 2.66
CA ASP A 81 -10.73 -0.99 2.04
C ASP A 81 -11.50 -1.80 0.98
N VAL A 82 -12.76 -2.12 1.27
CA VAL A 82 -13.58 -3.02 0.43
C VAL A 82 -13.82 -2.41 -0.94
N THR A 83 -13.52 -3.14 -2.01
CA THR A 83 -13.80 -2.75 -3.40
C THR A 83 -14.64 -3.80 -4.15
N PRO A 84 -15.33 -3.44 -5.25
CA PRO A 84 -16.06 -4.42 -6.05
C PRO A 84 -15.18 -5.56 -6.58
N GLN A 85 -13.93 -5.27 -6.96
CA GLN A 85 -12.99 -6.30 -7.40
C GLN A 85 -12.53 -7.19 -6.24
N GLN A 86 -12.27 -6.65 -5.05
CA GLN A 86 -11.98 -7.47 -3.87
C GLN A 86 -13.12 -8.42 -3.57
N LEU A 87 -14.37 -7.96 -3.63
CA LEU A 87 -15.54 -8.83 -3.43
C LEU A 87 -15.60 -9.93 -4.50
N ARG A 88 -15.40 -9.56 -5.78
CA ARG A 88 -15.33 -10.51 -6.90
C ARG A 88 -14.27 -11.60 -6.70
N PHE A 89 -13.12 -11.25 -6.11
CA PHE A 89 -12.02 -12.17 -5.89
C PHE A 89 -11.88 -12.70 -4.45
N SER A 90 -12.86 -12.41 -3.59
CA SER A 90 -12.81 -12.71 -2.16
C SER A 90 -12.57 -14.19 -1.86
N SER A 91 -13.18 -15.10 -2.62
CA SER A 91 -13.01 -16.55 -2.44
C SER A 91 -11.57 -17.04 -2.66
N GLN A 92 -10.78 -16.36 -3.50
CA GLN A 92 -9.37 -16.71 -3.69
C GLN A 92 -8.49 -16.27 -2.52
N PHE A 93 -8.87 -15.20 -1.81
CA PHE A 93 -8.05 -14.60 -0.75
C PHE A 93 -8.55 -14.93 0.66
N LEU A 94 -9.75 -15.50 0.80
CA LEU A 94 -10.35 -15.84 2.09
C LEU A 94 -9.46 -16.73 2.96
N PRO A 95 -8.81 -17.80 2.47
CA PRO A 95 -7.91 -18.62 3.30
C PRO A 95 -6.74 -17.82 3.89
N MET A 96 -6.14 -16.92 3.09
CA MET A 96 -5.05 -16.06 3.55
C MET A 96 -5.55 -15.00 4.54
N PHE A 97 -6.73 -14.42 4.27
CA PHE A 97 -7.37 -13.47 5.17
C PHE A 97 -7.62 -14.11 6.54
N LEU A 98 -8.17 -15.32 6.60
CA LEU A 98 -8.41 -16.06 7.84
C LEU A 98 -7.13 -16.34 8.63
N LYS A 99 -5.99 -16.55 7.97
CA LYS A 99 -4.70 -16.71 8.68
C LYS A 99 -4.18 -15.40 9.28
N ARG A 100 -4.56 -14.25 8.72
CA ARG A 100 -4.00 -12.93 9.09
C ARG A 100 -5.02 -11.98 9.72
N TRP A 101 -6.24 -12.45 10.01
CA TRP A 101 -7.37 -11.61 10.41
C TRP A 101 -7.07 -10.71 11.63
N ARG A 102 -6.21 -11.15 12.56
CA ARG A 102 -5.79 -10.34 13.73
C ARG A 102 -4.89 -9.15 13.37
N SER A 103 -4.22 -9.22 12.22
CA SER A 103 -3.36 -8.14 11.71
C SER A 103 -4.11 -7.20 10.78
N LEU A 104 -5.26 -7.62 10.25
CA LEU A 104 -6.09 -6.85 9.36
C LEU A 104 -7.24 -6.21 10.12
N ALA A 105 -7.61 -5.01 9.73
CA ALA A 105 -8.81 -4.37 10.25
C ALA A 105 -9.63 -3.80 9.08
N PRO A 106 -10.95 -3.65 9.24
CA PRO A 106 -11.75 -2.93 8.27
C PRO A 106 -11.16 -1.54 8.01
N GLY A 107 -11.09 -1.21 6.72
CA GLY A 107 -10.76 0.12 6.23
C GLY A 107 -12.01 0.98 6.05
N GLY A 108 -11.89 2.01 5.21
CA GLY A 108 -12.98 2.88 4.81
C GLY A 108 -13.21 2.84 3.30
N LEU A 109 -13.69 3.95 2.75
CA LEU A 109 -14.05 4.05 1.34
C LEU A 109 -12.89 4.47 0.43
N GLN A 110 -11.65 4.53 0.94
CA GLN A 110 -10.50 5.01 0.17
C GLN A 110 -10.24 4.15 -1.07
N GLY A 111 -10.38 2.83 -0.97
CA GLY A 111 -10.13 1.92 -2.09
C GLY A 111 -11.16 2.07 -3.22
N VAL A 112 -12.44 2.24 -2.87
CA VAL A 112 -13.50 2.53 -3.85
C VAL A 112 -13.28 3.88 -4.50
N ARG A 113 -13.00 4.91 -3.69
CA ARG A 113 -12.82 6.29 -4.17
C ARG A 113 -11.61 6.44 -5.09
N SER A 114 -10.54 5.66 -4.87
CA SER A 114 -9.35 5.73 -5.73
C SER A 114 -9.52 4.99 -7.06
N GLY A 115 -10.47 4.05 -7.16
CA GLY A 115 -10.79 3.37 -8.41
C GLY A 115 -9.73 2.39 -8.93
N HIS A 116 -8.65 2.15 -8.16
CA HIS A 116 -7.55 1.25 -8.54
C HIS A 116 -7.95 -0.22 -8.74
N GLU A 117 -9.05 -0.61 -8.10
CA GLU A 117 -9.64 -1.95 -8.17
C GLU A 117 -11.03 -1.91 -8.83
N THR A 118 -11.16 -1.16 -9.93
CA THR A 118 -12.40 -1.04 -10.70
C THR A 118 -12.68 -2.29 -11.53
N LEU A 119 -13.97 -2.61 -11.68
CA LEU A 119 -14.48 -3.64 -12.58
C LEU A 119 -14.97 -3.07 -13.92
N GLN A 120 -14.93 -1.76 -14.12
CA GLN A 120 -15.31 -1.12 -15.37
C GLN A 120 -14.24 -1.32 -16.43
N ARG A 121 -14.68 -1.47 -17.68
CA ARG A 121 -13.81 -1.30 -18.86
C ARG A 121 -13.92 0.15 -19.31
N TRP A 122 -12.86 0.65 -19.94
CA TRP A 122 -12.83 2.01 -20.46
C TRP A 122 -12.59 2.00 -21.96
N ARG A 123 -12.95 3.10 -22.61
CA ARG A 123 -12.54 3.34 -24.00
C ARG A 123 -11.12 3.91 -24.01
N LEU A 124 -10.35 3.61 -25.05
CA LEU A 124 -8.96 4.05 -25.15
C LEU A 124 -8.82 5.50 -25.67
N ASP A 125 -9.93 6.08 -26.12
CA ASP A 125 -10.06 7.48 -26.58
C ASP A 125 -10.72 8.39 -25.53
N GLN A 126 -10.81 7.93 -24.27
CA GLN A 126 -11.45 8.65 -23.16
C GLN A 126 -10.58 8.58 -21.91
N PRO A 127 -10.70 9.55 -20.98
CA PRO A 127 -9.94 9.53 -19.73
C PRO A 127 -10.14 8.23 -18.92
N THR A 128 -9.03 7.56 -18.64
CA THR A 128 -8.98 6.29 -17.93
C THR A 128 -9.02 6.47 -16.40
N PRO A 129 -9.27 5.40 -15.62
CA PRO A 129 -9.15 5.46 -14.16
C PRO A 129 -7.79 5.95 -13.67
N MET A 130 -6.71 5.57 -14.37
CA MET A 130 -5.33 5.98 -14.03
C MET A 130 -5.09 7.47 -14.28
N GLU A 131 -5.73 8.06 -15.29
CA GLU A 131 -5.65 9.52 -15.51
C GLU A 131 -6.43 10.31 -14.46
N ARG A 132 -7.54 9.75 -13.96
CA ARG A 132 -8.31 10.36 -12.85
C ARG A 132 -7.59 10.27 -11.50
N MET A 133 -6.78 9.24 -11.29
CA MET A 133 -6.01 9.02 -10.06
C MET A 133 -4.57 8.61 -10.43
N ARG A 134 -3.77 9.60 -10.82
CA ARG A 134 -2.40 9.39 -11.29
C ARG A 134 -1.45 8.92 -10.20
N ILE A 135 -1.61 9.48 -9.00
CA ILE A 135 -0.81 9.14 -7.82
C ILE A 135 -1.76 8.52 -6.81
N LEU A 136 -1.62 7.21 -6.59
CA LEU A 136 -2.38 6.50 -5.58
C LEU A 136 -1.76 6.75 -4.20
N ASP A 137 -2.09 7.88 -3.59
CA ASP A 137 -1.59 8.32 -2.28
C ASP A 137 -2.72 8.29 -1.23
N PRO A 138 -3.03 7.13 -0.64
CA PRO A 138 -4.08 7.05 0.35
C PRO A 138 -3.66 7.67 1.69
N ALA A 139 -4.64 8.19 2.42
CA ALA A 139 -4.39 8.72 3.76
C ALA A 139 -3.99 7.60 4.74
N PRO A 140 -2.94 7.80 5.56
CA PRO A 140 -2.53 6.83 6.56
C PRO A 140 -3.55 6.69 7.70
N ASP A 141 -3.61 5.49 8.27
CA ASP A 141 -4.40 5.22 9.46
C ASP A 141 -3.69 5.78 10.70
N ARG A 142 -4.16 6.94 11.19
CA ARG A 142 -3.57 7.64 12.34
C ARG A 142 -3.44 6.76 13.60
N ALA A 143 -4.37 5.83 13.81
CA ALA A 143 -4.31 4.89 14.93
C ALA A 143 -3.12 3.92 14.79
N THR A 144 -2.88 3.39 13.59
CA THR A 144 -1.72 2.55 13.30
C THR A 144 -0.41 3.32 13.41
N ILE A 145 -0.34 4.57 12.97
CA ILE A 145 0.86 5.41 13.14
C ILE A 145 1.18 5.59 14.63
N ARG A 146 0.20 6.00 15.44
CA ARG A 146 0.38 6.16 16.90
C ARG A 146 0.82 4.86 17.56
N LEU A 147 0.18 3.74 17.23
CA LEU A 147 0.52 2.42 17.78
C LEU A 147 1.94 1.98 17.40
N THR A 148 2.34 2.18 16.14
CA THR A 148 3.67 1.82 15.64
C THR A 148 4.74 2.62 16.37
N HIS A 149 4.54 3.94 16.47
CA HIS A 149 5.47 4.82 17.17
C HIS A 149 5.60 4.45 18.66
N ALA A 150 4.47 4.27 19.36
CA ALA A 150 4.48 3.89 20.77
C ALA A 150 5.23 2.58 21.02
N ARG A 151 4.98 1.54 20.21
CA ARG A 151 5.70 0.26 20.30
C ARG A 151 7.18 0.38 19.97
N ALA A 152 7.55 1.24 19.03
CA ALA A 152 8.94 1.49 18.68
C ALA A 152 9.70 2.16 19.83
N LEU A 153 9.11 3.15 20.50
CA LEU A 153 9.72 3.82 21.66
C LEU A 153 9.84 2.91 22.90
N GLU A 154 9.01 1.89 22.99
CA GLU A 154 9.07 0.89 24.06
C GLU A 154 10.18 -0.13 23.78
N LEU A 155 10.26 -0.63 22.55
CA LEU A 155 11.24 -1.64 22.14
C LEU A 155 12.65 -1.07 21.94
N LEU A 156 12.75 0.15 21.41
CA LEU A 156 13.99 0.86 21.07
C LEU A 156 13.99 2.23 21.75
N PRO A 157 14.30 2.30 23.06
CA PRO A 157 14.19 3.54 23.84
C PRO A 157 14.97 4.72 23.28
N ASP A 158 16.07 4.47 22.56
CA ASP A 158 16.89 5.53 21.97
C ASP A 158 16.15 6.34 20.89
N LEU A 159 15.10 5.76 20.27
CA LEU A 159 14.22 6.48 19.36
C LEU A 159 13.47 7.64 20.03
N ARG A 160 13.43 7.76 21.36
CA ARG A 160 12.82 8.90 22.06
C ARG A 160 13.51 10.23 21.79
N LYS A 161 14.77 10.19 21.32
CA LYS A 161 15.53 11.37 20.86
C LYS A 161 15.07 11.89 19.49
N THR A 162 14.28 11.09 18.77
CA THR A 162 13.81 11.39 17.40
C THR A 162 12.39 11.94 17.41
N LYS A 163 11.98 12.54 16.29
CA LYS A 163 10.60 12.99 16.05
C LYS A 163 10.06 12.33 14.79
N ILE A 164 8.75 12.10 14.73
CA ILE A 164 8.10 11.65 13.49
C ILE A 164 8.34 12.72 12.42
N SER A 165 9.03 12.35 11.35
CA SER A 165 9.35 13.23 10.22
C SER A 165 8.31 13.13 9.11
N ALA A 166 7.76 11.94 8.87
CA ALA A 166 6.70 11.72 7.88
C ALA A 166 5.86 10.50 8.23
N ALA A 167 4.63 10.47 7.71
CA ALA A 167 3.76 9.29 7.74
C ALA A 167 2.98 9.22 6.43
N TRP A 168 2.90 8.02 5.84
CA TRP A 168 2.24 7.79 4.56
C TRP A 168 1.58 6.40 4.54
N ALA A 169 0.80 6.14 3.50
CA ALA A 169 0.24 4.82 3.26
C ALA A 169 0.36 4.42 1.79
N GLY A 170 0.20 3.13 1.53
CA GLY A 170 0.21 2.55 0.18
C GLY A 170 -0.67 1.30 0.14
N TYR A 171 -1.08 0.91 -1.08
CA TYR A 171 -1.82 -0.31 -1.37
C TYR A 171 -0.90 -1.42 -1.89
#